data_AF-A0A8J7G892-F1
#
_entry.id   AF-A0A8J7G892-F1
#
_cell.length_a   1.000
_cell.length_b   1.000
_cell.length_c   1.000
_cell.angle_alpha   90.00
_cell.angle_beta   90.00
_cell.angle_gamma   90.00
#
_symmetry.space_group_name_H-M   'P 1'
#
loop_
_entity.id
_entity.type
_entity.pdbx_description
1 polymer ?
#
loop_
_entity_poly.entity_id
_entity_poly.type
_entity_poly.pdbx_seq_one_letter_code
_entity_poly.pdbx_strand_id
1 'polypeptide(L)'
;MRRRLTVLAILASVALAGCTPSPAPAPAPTAATTVTAAPAPAPTGSAAPPATAAPAGYPTEARAYAEAALAAWTGHDTARLAQLNTSELFHSMDLCACYDTHFSHVRCEGAAGSSYCVFRNTYGDELTLQLRNELLGHPQALRGGTFDPTRTPTDAGEYAKAFLEAWQAGNQPRMATLSVGDALTYITTHDTRPDTFTLEKIDGGGTGISPVYVHPPTGPKFLLQLHTSALGHPHAIFGPVDASSY
;
A
#
# COMPACT_ATOMS: atom_id res chain seq x y z
N MET A 1 -19.99 -24.39 -41.67
CA MET A 1 -18.83 -25.23 -42.03
C MET A 1 -17.79 -25.13 -40.92
N ARG A 2 -17.48 -26.26 -40.28
CA ARG A 2 -16.52 -26.39 -39.18
C ARG A 2 -15.09 -26.29 -39.73
N ARG A 3 -14.22 -25.48 -39.10
CA ARG A 3 -12.78 -25.72 -39.14
C ARG A 3 -12.22 -25.63 -37.71
N ARG A 4 -11.89 -26.80 -37.19
CA ARG A 4 -11.09 -27.00 -35.98
C ARG A 4 -9.64 -26.74 -36.38
N LEU A 5 -8.90 -25.94 -35.62
CA LEU A 5 -7.45 -25.96 -35.65
C LEU A 5 -6.94 -26.41 -34.29
N THR A 6 -6.05 -27.39 -34.36
CA THR A 6 -5.39 -28.12 -33.29
C THR A 6 -3.95 -27.58 -33.17
N VAL A 7 -3.27 -28.02 -32.11
CA VAL A 7 -1.80 -28.03 -31.88
C VAL A 7 -1.17 -26.68 -31.46
N LEU A 8 -0.21 -26.58 -30.54
CA LEU A 8 0.78 -27.56 -30.06
C LEU A 8 1.30 -27.11 -28.67
N ALA A 9 1.32 -28.01 -27.68
CA ALA A 9 1.93 -27.77 -26.37
C ALA A 9 3.42 -28.11 -26.42
N ILE A 10 4.28 -27.16 -26.05
CA ILE A 10 5.72 -27.36 -25.90
C ILE A 10 6.03 -27.37 -24.41
N LEU A 11 6.31 -28.56 -23.86
CA LEU A 11 6.99 -28.74 -22.59
C LEU A 11 8.48 -28.44 -22.78
N ALA A 12 9.00 -27.43 -22.08
CA ALA A 12 10.44 -27.23 -21.92
C ALA A 12 10.83 -27.48 -20.46
N SER A 13 11.39 -28.66 -20.21
CA SER A 13 11.99 -29.06 -18.93
C SER A 13 13.39 -28.45 -18.84
N VAL A 14 13.60 -27.48 -17.95
CA VAL A 14 14.95 -26.97 -17.62
C VAL A 14 15.41 -27.60 -16.31
N ALA A 15 16.46 -28.40 -16.42
CA ALA A 15 17.14 -29.05 -15.32
C ALA A 15 18.37 -28.24 -14.85
N LEU A 16 18.50 -28.14 -13.52
CA LEU A 16 19.71 -28.08 -12.68
C LEU A 16 20.92 -27.19 -13.09
N ALA A 17 21.29 -26.29 -12.17
CA ALA A 17 22.66 -26.24 -11.63
C ALA A 17 22.66 -25.58 -10.24
N GLY A 18 22.98 -26.35 -9.21
CA GLY A 18 23.14 -25.86 -7.83
C GLY A 18 24.49 -25.18 -7.64
N CYS A 19 24.49 -23.89 -7.32
CA CYS A 19 25.65 -23.20 -6.76
C CYS A 19 25.62 -23.35 -5.24
N THR A 20 26.55 -24.13 -4.70
CA THR A 20 26.84 -24.16 -3.25
C THR A 20 27.67 -22.93 -2.88
N PRO A 21 27.28 -22.14 -1.87
CA PRO A 21 28.04 -20.98 -1.44
C PRO A 21 29.35 -21.39 -0.77
N SER A 22 30.42 -20.70 -1.16
CA SER A 22 31.77 -20.81 -0.57
C SER A 22 31.74 -20.44 0.92
N PRO A 23 32.39 -21.20 1.81
CA PRO A 23 32.43 -20.88 3.23
C PRO A 23 33.22 -19.58 3.49
N ALA A 24 32.57 -18.63 4.15
CA ALA A 24 33.15 -17.35 4.54
C ALA A 24 34.27 -17.55 5.60
N PRO A 25 35.35 -16.72 5.57
CA PRO A 25 36.41 -16.78 6.56
C PRO A 25 35.90 -16.44 7.97
N ALA A 26 36.36 -17.19 8.97
CA ALA A 26 36.06 -16.95 10.38
C ALA A 26 36.68 -15.62 10.86
N PRO A 27 35.93 -14.76 11.58
CA PRO A 27 36.47 -13.52 12.12
C PRO A 27 37.48 -13.79 13.24
N ALA A 28 38.55 -13.00 13.26
CA ALA A 28 39.59 -13.04 14.29
C ALA A 28 39.04 -12.52 15.65
N PRO A 29 39.53 -13.06 16.78
CA PRO A 29 39.11 -12.63 18.11
C PRO A 29 39.63 -11.22 18.44
N THR A 30 38.72 -10.26 18.57
CA THR A 30 39.03 -8.91 19.07
C THR A 30 39.16 -8.94 20.58
N ALA A 31 40.32 -8.54 21.10
CA ALA A 31 40.58 -8.42 22.54
C ALA A 31 39.70 -7.33 23.17
N ALA A 32 38.90 -7.71 24.17
CA ALA A 32 38.11 -6.78 24.96
C ALA A 32 39.02 -5.99 25.91
N THR A 33 39.09 -4.67 25.73
CA THR A 33 39.71 -3.76 26.69
C THR A 33 38.63 -3.27 27.66
N THR A 34 38.67 -3.73 28.90
CA THR A 34 37.81 -3.25 29.99
C THR A 34 38.30 -1.89 30.48
N VAL A 35 37.59 -0.82 30.11
CA VAL A 35 37.79 0.51 30.68
C VAL A 35 36.85 0.65 31.88
N THR A 36 37.42 0.63 33.09
CA THR A 36 36.70 0.94 34.33
C THR A 36 36.44 2.44 34.40
N ALA A 37 35.20 2.84 34.11
CA ALA A 37 34.76 4.23 34.21
C ALA A 37 34.59 4.65 35.69
N ALA A 38 35.07 5.86 35.99
CA ALA A 38 34.95 6.49 37.30
C ALA A 38 33.48 6.85 37.64
N PRO A 39 33.09 6.92 38.92
CA PRO A 39 31.72 7.21 39.33
C PRO A 39 31.35 8.66 38.96
N ALA A 40 30.32 8.82 38.12
CA ALA A 40 29.77 10.13 37.80
C ALA A 40 28.93 10.66 38.99
N PRO A 41 28.98 11.97 39.30
CA PRO A 41 28.21 12.58 40.37
C PRO A 41 26.70 12.49 40.12
N ALA A 42 25.94 12.25 41.20
CA ALA A 42 24.50 12.07 41.17
C ALA A 42 23.77 13.34 40.67
N PRO A 43 22.87 13.25 39.68
CA PRO A 43 22.08 14.39 39.24
C PRO A 43 21.09 14.81 40.33
N THR A 44 21.17 16.08 40.71
CA THR A 44 20.15 16.79 41.50
C THR A 44 18.79 16.75 40.81
N GLY A 45 17.75 16.48 41.60
CA GLY A 45 16.41 16.08 41.15
C GLY A 45 15.82 16.94 40.04
N SER A 46 15.61 16.29 38.89
CA SER A 46 14.74 16.77 37.83
C SER A 46 13.30 16.72 38.34
N ALA A 47 12.61 17.87 38.34
CA ALA A 47 11.20 17.94 38.66
C ALA A 47 10.42 16.94 37.81
N ALA A 48 9.59 16.11 38.47
CA ALA A 48 8.76 15.13 37.78
C ALA A 48 7.85 15.87 36.79
N PRO A 49 7.84 15.48 35.50
CA PRO A 49 6.92 16.07 34.55
C PRO A 49 5.48 15.88 35.06
N PRO A 50 4.59 16.87 34.82
CA PRO A 50 3.20 16.79 35.24
C PRO A 50 2.59 15.46 34.78
N ALA A 51 1.95 14.75 35.71
CA ALA A 51 1.29 13.49 35.43
C ALA A 51 0.15 13.74 34.44
N THR A 52 0.41 13.49 33.16
CA THR A 52 -0.61 13.41 32.12
C THR A 52 -1.65 12.40 32.58
N ALA A 53 -2.91 12.81 32.66
CA ALA A 53 -4.01 11.95 33.07
C ALA A 53 -3.93 10.61 32.32
N ALA A 54 -4.06 9.49 33.04
CA ALA A 54 -4.02 8.17 32.43
C ALA A 54 -5.02 8.13 31.27
N PRO A 55 -4.59 7.79 30.04
CA PRO A 55 -5.47 7.83 28.90
C PRO A 55 -6.69 6.94 29.16
N ALA A 56 -7.84 7.39 28.66
CA ALA A 56 -9.07 6.59 28.63
C ALA A 56 -8.75 5.16 28.19
N GLY A 57 -9.40 4.18 28.81
CA GLY A 57 -9.10 2.75 28.66
C GLY A 57 -8.97 2.26 27.22
N TYR A 58 -8.50 1.03 27.04
CA TYR A 58 -8.33 0.44 25.72
C TYR A 58 -9.70 0.22 25.04
N PRO A 59 -9.89 0.65 23.78
CA PRO A 59 -11.16 0.42 23.08
C PRO A 59 -11.49 -1.07 22.98
N THR A 60 -12.77 -1.44 23.10
CA THR A 60 -13.23 -2.83 22.95
C THR A 60 -13.66 -3.19 21.53
N GLU A 61 -13.84 -2.19 20.68
CA GLU A 61 -14.23 -2.36 19.28
C GLU A 61 -13.02 -2.23 18.36
N ALA A 62 -12.89 -3.13 17.38
CA ALA A 62 -11.74 -3.15 16.47
C ALA A 62 -11.52 -1.82 15.75
N ARG A 63 -12.60 -1.21 15.25
CA ARG A 63 -12.56 0.10 14.60
C ARG A 63 -12.00 1.18 15.53
N ALA A 64 -12.57 1.32 16.73
CA ALA A 64 -12.16 2.34 17.68
C ALA A 64 -10.71 2.13 18.14
N TYR A 65 -10.27 0.87 18.27
CA TYR A 65 -8.89 0.55 18.60
C TYR A 65 -7.93 0.96 17.49
N ALA A 66 -8.27 0.64 16.24
CA ALA A 66 -7.49 1.00 15.06
C ALA A 66 -7.41 2.52 14.88
N GLU A 67 -8.51 3.25 15.04
CA GLU A 67 -8.57 4.71 15.02
C GLU A 67 -7.72 5.33 16.16
N ALA A 68 -7.74 4.75 17.37
CA ALA A 68 -6.90 5.21 18.47
C ALA A 68 -5.40 5.02 18.20
N ALA A 69 -5.01 3.90 17.59
CA ALA A 69 -3.62 3.64 17.22
C ALA A 69 -3.16 4.61 16.11
N LEU A 70 -4.01 4.80 15.10
CA LEU A 70 -3.77 5.74 14.02
C LEU A 70 -3.64 7.19 14.53
N ALA A 71 -4.53 7.62 15.42
CA ALA A 71 -4.47 8.95 16.03
C ALA A 71 -3.22 9.16 16.91
N ALA A 72 -2.80 8.12 17.64
CA ALA A 72 -1.55 8.17 18.41
C ALA A 72 -0.32 8.30 17.48
N TRP A 73 -0.32 7.60 16.35
CA TRP A 73 0.75 7.71 15.34
C TRP A 73 0.77 9.10 14.68
N THR A 74 -0.35 9.58 14.15
CA THR A 74 -0.41 10.89 13.48
C THR A 74 -0.22 12.07 14.44
N GLY A 75 -0.55 11.90 15.72
CA GLY A 75 -0.28 12.86 16.79
C GLY A 75 1.13 12.76 17.40
N HIS A 76 1.98 11.86 16.90
CA HIS A 76 3.32 11.57 17.45
C HIS A 76 3.32 11.18 18.95
N ASP A 77 2.23 10.63 19.47
CA ASP A 77 2.14 10.07 20.83
C ASP A 77 2.72 8.65 20.86
N THR A 78 4.05 8.59 20.86
CA THR A 78 4.81 7.33 20.86
C THR A 78 4.50 6.46 22.08
N ALA A 79 4.19 7.06 23.23
CA ALA A 79 3.86 6.34 24.45
C ALA A 79 2.50 5.62 24.32
N ARG A 80 1.47 6.32 23.83
CA ARG A 80 0.17 5.70 23.57
C ARG A 80 0.26 4.68 22.45
N LEU A 81 1.02 4.98 21.39
CA LEU A 81 1.21 4.05 20.29
C LEU A 81 1.83 2.73 20.75
N ALA A 82 2.87 2.78 21.60
CA ALA A 82 3.50 1.59 22.18
C ALA A 82 2.57 0.77 23.08
N GLN A 83 1.56 1.40 23.70
CA GLN A 83 0.53 0.69 24.47
C GLN A 83 -0.47 -0.04 23.55
N LEU A 84 -0.76 0.52 22.38
CA LEU A 84 -1.77 -0.02 21.46
C LEU A 84 -1.19 -1.02 20.46
N ASN A 85 0.08 -0.85 20.10
CA ASN A 85 0.73 -1.49 18.97
C ASN A 85 1.96 -2.31 19.39
N THR A 86 2.22 -3.40 18.66
CA THR A 86 3.49 -4.16 18.70
C THR A 86 4.14 -4.33 17.34
N SER A 87 3.53 -3.77 16.29
CA SER A 87 4.01 -3.82 14.91
C SER A 87 5.05 -2.75 14.62
N GLU A 88 6.06 -3.09 13.81
CA GLU A 88 7.01 -2.14 13.22
C GLU A 88 6.41 -1.28 12.09
N LEU A 89 5.14 -1.50 11.73
CA LEU A 89 4.47 -0.82 10.62
C LEU A 89 4.61 0.70 10.70
N PHE A 90 4.21 1.31 11.81
CA PHE A 90 4.27 2.77 11.96
C PHE A 90 5.70 3.30 11.95
N HIS A 91 6.65 2.55 12.52
CA HIS A 91 8.06 2.91 12.44
C HIS A 91 8.55 2.94 10.98
N SER A 92 8.14 1.96 10.16
CA SER A 92 8.48 1.94 8.73
C SER A 92 7.83 3.08 7.94
N MET A 93 6.63 3.52 8.35
CA MET A 93 5.95 4.66 7.74
C MET A 93 6.61 5.99 8.11
N ASP A 94 7.14 6.13 9.34
CA ASP A 94 7.86 7.32 9.81
C ASP A 94 9.18 7.56 9.06
N LEU A 95 9.75 6.53 8.42
CA LEU A 95 10.99 6.66 7.65
C LEU A 95 10.83 7.55 6.41
N CYS A 96 9.61 7.77 5.92
CA CYS A 96 9.34 8.74 4.86
C CYS A 96 8.29 9.74 5.33
N ALA A 97 8.73 10.96 5.65
CA ALA A 97 7.85 12.09 5.99
C ALA A 97 7.08 12.65 4.77
N CYS A 98 6.75 11.79 3.80
CA CYS A 98 6.27 12.14 2.48
C CYS A 98 4.79 11.75 2.25
N TYR A 99 4.18 11.02 3.19
CA TYR A 99 2.82 10.49 3.04
C TYR A 99 1.78 11.43 3.63
N ASP A 100 0.58 11.43 3.05
CA ASP A 100 -0.57 12.11 3.62
C ASP A 100 -1.10 11.32 4.84
N THR A 101 -1.08 11.93 6.02
CA THR A 101 -1.51 11.30 7.28
C THR A 101 -3.02 11.41 7.54
N HIS A 102 -3.79 12.04 6.64
CA HIS A 102 -5.24 12.24 6.81
C HIS A 102 -6.04 11.00 6.40
N PHE A 103 -5.90 9.92 7.16
CA PHE A 103 -6.59 8.66 6.92
C PHE A 103 -8.05 8.68 7.40
N SER A 104 -8.96 8.20 6.55
CA SER A 104 -10.37 7.96 6.84
C SER A 104 -10.67 6.46 6.87
N HIS A 105 -11.47 6.02 7.84
CA HIS A 105 -11.89 4.63 7.94
C HIS A 105 -12.77 4.24 6.74
N VAL A 106 -12.45 3.10 6.11
CA VAL A 106 -13.24 2.51 5.03
C VAL A 106 -14.12 1.40 5.58
N ARG A 107 -13.53 0.37 6.19
CA ARG A 107 -14.23 -0.80 6.72
C ARG A 107 -13.38 -1.55 7.74
N CYS A 108 -14.03 -2.34 8.60
CA CYS A 108 -13.37 -3.38 9.37
C CYS A 108 -14.05 -4.72 9.07
N GLU A 109 -13.27 -5.75 8.77
CA GLU A 109 -13.75 -7.10 8.52
C GLU A 109 -13.24 -8.04 9.62
N GLY A 110 -14.17 -8.75 10.26
CA GLY A 110 -13.85 -9.75 11.27
C GLY A 110 -13.50 -11.10 10.63
N ALA A 111 -12.42 -11.70 11.09
CA ALA A 111 -11.98 -13.05 10.76
C ALA A 111 -11.80 -13.89 12.06
N ALA A 112 -11.48 -15.18 11.91
CA ALA A 112 -11.22 -16.04 13.05
C ALA A 112 -10.01 -15.55 13.87
N GLY A 113 -10.27 -14.97 15.05
CA GLY A 113 -9.25 -14.46 15.97
C GLY A 113 -8.64 -13.11 15.59
N SER A 114 -9.07 -12.46 14.51
CA SER A 114 -8.54 -11.15 14.13
C SER A 114 -9.58 -10.26 13.44
N SER A 115 -9.32 -8.96 13.41
CA SER A 115 -10.05 -7.98 12.62
C SER A 115 -9.08 -7.21 11.74
N TYR A 116 -9.48 -6.91 10.52
CA TYR A 116 -8.71 -6.11 9.57
C TYR A 116 -9.45 -4.81 9.31
N CYS A 117 -8.87 -3.69 9.71
CA CYS A 117 -9.44 -2.36 9.50
C CYS A 117 -8.68 -1.63 8.41
N VAL A 118 -9.39 -1.25 7.35
CA VAL A 118 -8.86 -0.53 6.18
C VAL A 118 -9.13 0.95 6.32
N PHE A 119 -8.09 1.75 6.13
CA PHE A 119 -8.13 3.20 6.08
C PHE A 119 -7.56 3.70 4.76
N ARG A 120 -8.04 4.84 4.27
CA ARG A 120 -7.53 5.50 3.08
C ARG A 120 -7.34 6.99 3.31
N ASN A 121 -6.28 7.57 2.78
CA ASN A 121 -6.08 9.03 2.81
C ASN A 121 -6.60 9.71 1.54
N THR A 122 -6.43 11.03 1.45
CA THR A 122 -6.92 11.81 0.31
C THR A 122 -6.12 11.58 -0.97
N TYR A 123 -4.87 11.15 -0.84
CA TYR A 123 -4.00 10.77 -1.95
C TYR A 123 -4.31 9.36 -2.51
N GLY A 124 -5.02 8.53 -1.75
CA GLY A 124 -5.39 7.17 -2.11
C GLY A 124 -4.48 6.07 -1.57
N ASP A 125 -3.58 6.40 -0.66
CA ASP A 125 -2.81 5.38 0.08
C ASP A 125 -3.77 4.55 0.93
N GLU A 126 -3.50 3.25 1.02
CA GLU A 126 -4.32 2.32 1.79
C GLU A 126 -3.51 1.76 2.96
N LEU A 127 -4.07 1.87 4.16
CA LEU A 127 -3.52 1.31 5.39
C LEU A 127 -4.46 0.24 5.91
N THR A 128 -4.00 -1.00 5.98
CA THR A 128 -4.75 -2.10 6.58
C THR A 128 -4.13 -2.47 7.91
N LEU A 129 -4.88 -2.36 8.99
CA LEU A 129 -4.46 -2.66 10.35
C LEU A 129 -5.04 -4.00 10.82
N GLN A 130 -4.19 -4.89 11.33
CA GLN A 130 -4.57 -6.21 11.83
C GLN A 130 -4.60 -6.21 13.36
N LEU A 131 -5.78 -6.46 13.93
CA LEU A 131 -6.02 -6.52 15.37
C LEU A 131 -6.35 -7.94 15.81
N ARG A 132 -5.94 -8.32 17.02
CA ARG A 132 -6.34 -9.58 17.67
C ARG A 132 -7.62 -9.38 18.48
N ASN A 133 -8.65 -10.17 18.20
CA ASN A 133 -9.97 -9.97 18.77
C ASN A 133 -9.97 -10.22 20.28
N GLU A 134 -9.20 -11.21 20.74
CA GLU A 134 -9.06 -11.58 22.15
C GLU A 134 -8.32 -10.52 23.00
N LEU A 135 -7.70 -9.53 22.37
CA LEU A 135 -6.98 -8.43 23.04
C LEU A 135 -7.71 -7.09 22.92
N LEU A 136 -8.86 -7.03 22.27
CA LEU A 136 -9.68 -5.82 22.29
C LEU A 136 -10.10 -5.53 23.73
N GLY A 137 -9.98 -4.27 24.16
CA GLY A 137 -10.10 -3.87 25.57
C GLY A 137 -8.80 -4.01 26.38
N HIS A 138 -7.70 -4.44 25.77
CA HIS A 138 -6.40 -4.63 26.41
C HIS A 138 -5.26 -3.93 25.64
N PRO A 139 -4.07 -3.77 26.25
CA PRO A 139 -2.90 -3.29 25.54
C PRO A 139 -2.54 -4.22 24.37
N GLN A 140 -1.92 -3.64 23.33
CA GLN A 140 -1.26 -4.36 22.25
C GLN A 140 -2.20 -5.26 21.42
N ALA A 141 -3.44 -4.83 21.19
CA ALA A 141 -4.36 -5.54 20.30
C ALA A 141 -3.92 -5.41 18.83
N LEU A 142 -3.28 -4.30 18.45
CA LEU A 142 -2.72 -4.12 17.11
C LEU A 142 -1.40 -4.90 16.96
N ARG A 143 -1.40 -5.88 16.07
CA ARG A 143 -0.28 -6.82 15.88
C ARG A 143 0.46 -6.66 14.57
N GLY A 144 -0.16 -6.03 13.58
CA GLY A 144 0.40 -5.93 12.26
C GLY A 144 -0.42 -5.04 11.37
N GLY A 145 -0.02 -5.01 10.11
CA GLY A 145 -0.75 -4.33 9.06
C GLY A 145 0.11 -4.19 7.81
N THR A 146 -0.50 -3.62 6.78
CA THR A 146 0.16 -3.31 5.52
C THR A 146 -0.10 -1.85 5.18
N PHE A 147 0.89 -1.20 4.59
CA PHE A 147 0.75 0.11 4.00
C PHE A 147 1.03 0.00 2.51
N ASP A 148 0.03 0.35 1.71
CA ASP A 148 0.09 0.34 0.26
C ASP A 148 0.02 1.80 -0.25
N PRO A 149 1.16 2.46 -0.46
CA PRO A 149 1.19 3.82 -0.98
C PRO A 149 0.79 3.85 -2.46
N THR A 150 0.09 4.91 -2.85
CA THR A 150 -0.23 5.20 -4.24
C THR A 150 1.05 5.46 -5.01
N ARG A 151 1.31 4.62 -6.01
CA ARG A 151 2.48 4.74 -6.89
C ARG A 151 2.07 5.41 -8.19
N THR A 152 2.97 6.21 -8.74
CA THR A 152 2.86 6.84 -10.07
C THR A 152 3.95 6.27 -10.98
N PRO A 153 3.73 5.11 -11.63
CA PRO A 153 4.76 4.45 -12.44
C PRO A 153 5.25 5.31 -13.62
N THR A 154 6.47 5.09 -14.08
CA THR A 154 6.98 5.76 -15.31
C THR A 154 6.62 5.00 -16.59
N ASP A 155 6.14 3.76 -16.48
CA ASP A 155 5.62 2.99 -17.62
C ASP A 155 4.10 3.13 -17.71
N ALA A 156 3.60 3.36 -18.92
CA ALA A 156 2.17 3.57 -19.17
C ALA A 156 1.30 2.34 -18.85
N GLY A 157 1.79 1.12 -19.10
CA GLY A 157 1.07 -0.10 -18.79
C GLY A 157 0.94 -0.31 -17.28
N GLU A 158 2.03 -0.14 -16.53
CA GLU A 158 2.00 -0.18 -15.06
C GLU A 158 1.14 0.94 -14.45
N TYR A 159 1.14 2.14 -15.05
CA TYR A 159 0.29 3.24 -14.60
C TYR A 159 -1.20 2.94 -14.81
N ALA A 160 -1.56 2.46 -16.01
CA ALA A 160 -2.91 2.00 -16.31
C ALA A 160 -3.36 0.87 -15.39
N LYS A 161 -2.47 -0.10 -15.11
CA LYS A 161 -2.71 -1.18 -14.16
C LYS A 161 -3.01 -0.65 -12.75
N ALA A 162 -2.20 0.27 -12.23
CA ALA A 162 -2.40 0.86 -10.91
C ALA A 162 -3.77 1.57 -10.80
N PHE A 163 -4.21 2.24 -11.86
CA PHE A 163 -5.54 2.86 -11.92
C PHE A 163 -6.67 1.82 -11.91
N LEU A 164 -6.56 0.76 -12.71
CA LEU A 164 -7.57 -0.29 -12.77
C LEU A 164 -7.66 -1.11 -11.48
N GLU A 165 -6.53 -1.40 -10.84
CA GLU A 165 -6.48 -2.03 -9.51
C GLU A 165 -7.12 -1.13 -8.44
N ALA A 166 -6.89 0.18 -8.51
CA ALA A 166 -7.59 1.14 -7.65
C ALA A 166 -9.10 1.11 -7.87
N TRP A 167 -9.54 1.01 -9.13
CA TRP A 167 -10.95 0.89 -9.47
C TRP A 167 -11.56 -0.39 -8.92
N GLN A 168 -10.90 -1.54 -9.14
CA GLN A 168 -11.26 -2.85 -8.58
C GLN A 168 -11.45 -2.80 -7.07
N ALA A 169 -10.50 -2.18 -6.35
CA ALA A 169 -10.55 -1.99 -4.91
C ALA A 169 -11.57 -0.93 -4.45
N GLY A 170 -12.23 -0.22 -5.38
CA GLY A 170 -13.12 0.90 -5.07
C GLY A 170 -12.39 2.08 -4.39
N ASN A 171 -11.08 2.24 -4.64
CA ASN A 171 -10.24 3.30 -4.09
C ASN A 171 -10.36 4.56 -4.96
N GLN A 172 -11.49 5.27 -4.82
CA GLN A 172 -11.79 6.50 -5.56
C GLN A 172 -10.71 7.58 -5.39
N PRO A 173 -10.15 7.84 -4.19
CA PRO A 173 -9.06 8.81 -4.05
C PRO A 173 -7.83 8.43 -4.90
N ARG A 174 -7.41 7.16 -4.91
CA ARG A 174 -6.29 6.70 -5.75
C ARG A 174 -6.59 6.85 -7.24
N MET A 175 -7.82 6.53 -7.67
CA MET A 175 -8.23 6.76 -9.06
C MET A 175 -8.13 8.24 -9.42
N ALA A 176 -8.62 9.14 -8.55
CA ALA A 176 -8.56 10.59 -8.75
C ALA A 176 -7.12 11.13 -8.75
N THR A 177 -6.20 10.54 -8.00
CA THR A 177 -4.77 10.87 -8.05
C THR A 177 -4.12 10.44 -9.36
N LEU A 178 -4.55 9.32 -9.95
CA LEU A 178 -3.96 8.77 -11.17
C LEU A 178 -4.59 9.35 -12.45
N SER A 179 -5.82 9.85 -12.39
CA SER A 179 -6.52 10.43 -13.55
C SER A 179 -6.90 11.89 -13.37
N VAL A 180 -7.31 12.54 -14.44
CA VAL A 180 -8.03 13.82 -14.38
C VAL A 180 -9.52 13.59 -14.13
N GLY A 181 -10.25 14.62 -13.68
CA GLY A 181 -11.65 14.52 -13.24
C GLY A 181 -12.62 14.00 -14.31
N ASP A 182 -12.47 14.43 -15.56
CA ASP A 182 -13.35 14.01 -16.67
C ASP A 182 -13.17 12.52 -17.00
N ALA A 183 -11.92 12.03 -16.97
CA ALA A 183 -11.63 10.62 -17.20
C ALA A 183 -12.23 9.73 -16.11
N LEU A 184 -12.10 10.12 -14.83
CA LEU A 184 -12.69 9.40 -13.71
C LEU A 184 -14.21 9.33 -13.84
N THR A 185 -14.84 10.46 -14.16
CA THR A 185 -16.29 10.57 -14.29
C THR A 185 -16.79 9.69 -15.41
N TYR A 186 -16.16 9.71 -16.58
CA TYR A 186 -16.56 8.84 -17.70
C TYR A 186 -16.48 7.37 -17.29
N ILE A 187 -15.33 6.92 -16.78
CA ILE A 187 -15.07 5.51 -16.44
C ILE A 187 -16.07 5.00 -15.40
N THR A 188 -16.37 5.82 -14.39
CA THR A 188 -17.28 5.41 -13.30
C THR A 188 -18.77 5.47 -13.68
N THR A 189 -19.14 6.15 -14.78
CA THR A 189 -20.53 6.30 -15.22
C THR A 189 -20.90 5.42 -16.41
N HIS A 190 -19.95 5.14 -17.31
CA HIS A 190 -20.23 4.43 -18.56
C HIS A 190 -19.79 2.98 -18.56
N ASP A 191 -18.88 2.60 -17.67
CA ASP A 191 -18.30 1.25 -17.65
C ASP A 191 -18.58 0.51 -16.35
N THR A 192 -18.71 -0.81 -16.47
CA THR A 192 -18.72 -1.70 -15.31
C THR A 192 -17.29 -1.98 -14.89
N ARG A 193 -17.00 -1.78 -13.60
CA ARG A 193 -15.72 -2.15 -13.00
C ARG A 193 -15.34 -3.60 -13.37
N PRO A 194 -14.21 -3.84 -14.06
CA PRO A 194 -13.84 -5.18 -14.49
C PRO A 194 -13.31 -6.00 -13.31
N ASP A 195 -13.78 -7.25 -13.15
CA ASP A 195 -13.25 -8.15 -12.10
C ASP A 195 -11.83 -8.64 -12.41
N THR A 196 -11.51 -8.78 -13.69
CA THR A 196 -10.16 -9.07 -14.20
C THR A 196 -9.95 -8.31 -15.50
N PHE A 197 -8.70 -8.09 -15.89
CA PHE A 197 -8.35 -7.42 -17.14
C PHE A 197 -6.98 -7.86 -17.62
N THR A 198 -6.73 -7.70 -18.92
CA THR A 198 -5.38 -7.73 -19.50
C THR A 198 -5.11 -6.41 -20.18
N LEU A 199 -3.83 -6.03 -20.24
CA LEU A 199 -3.38 -4.77 -20.83
C LEU A 199 -2.58 -5.04 -22.08
N GLU A 200 -2.82 -4.22 -23.11
CA GLU A 200 -2.02 -4.18 -24.32
C GLU A 200 -1.56 -2.74 -24.54
N LYS A 201 -0.26 -2.51 -24.39
CA LYS A 201 0.38 -1.23 -24.70
C LYS A 201 0.58 -1.14 -26.21
N ILE A 202 0.18 -0.02 -26.80
CA ILE A 202 0.44 0.24 -28.21
C ILE A 202 1.71 1.07 -28.32
N ASP A 203 2.74 0.50 -28.94
CA ASP A 203 3.92 1.27 -29.31
C ASP A 203 3.58 2.18 -30.51
N GLY A 204 3.87 3.48 -30.39
CA GLY A 204 3.65 4.44 -31.48
C GLY A 204 2.38 5.29 -31.38
N GLY A 205 1.81 5.49 -30.18
CA GLY A 205 0.90 6.61 -29.95
C GLY A 205 1.51 7.93 -30.43
N GLY A 206 0.69 8.84 -30.97
CA GLY A 206 1.16 10.14 -31.45
C GLY A 206 2.01 10.89 -30.40
N THR A 207 2.79 11.88 -30.84
CA THR A 207 3.73 12.62 -29.97
C THR A 207 3.06 13.06 -28.66
N GLY A 208 3.51 12.48 -27.54
CA GLY A 208 3.07 12.85 -26.20
C GLY A 208 2.04 11.94 -25.55
N ILE A 209 1.45 10.96 -26.25
CA ILE A 209 0.40 10.07 -25.71
C ILE A 209 0.84 8.61 -25.76
N SER A 210 0.60 7.87 -24.67
CA SER A 210 0.73 6.41 -24.61
C SER A 210 -0.65 5.77 -24.42
N PRO A 211 -1.25 5.25 -25.50
CA PRO A 211 -2.52 4.52 -25.41
C PRO A 211 -2.31 3.11 -24.83
N VAL A 212 -3.18 2.71 -23.90
CA VAL A 212 -3.22 1.36 -23.32
C VAL A 212 -4.63 0.79 -23.50
N TYR A 213 -4.73 -0.30 -24.25
CA TYR A 213 -5.99 -1.04 -24.35
C TYR A 213 -6.21 -1.88 -23.10
N VAL A 214 -7.44 -1.81 -22.60
CA VAL A 214 -7.92 -2.64 -21.51
C VAL A 214 -8.87 -3.68 -22.10
N HIS A 215 -8.51 -4.95 -21.92
CA HIS A 215 -9.29 -6.09 -22.37
C HIS A 215 -9.91 -6.80 -21.17
N PRO A 216 -11.13 -6.42 -20.75
CA PRO A 216 -11.87 -7.19 -19.76
C PRO A 216 -12.31 -8.53 -20.37
N PRO A 217 -12.53 -9.59 -19.56
CA PRO A 217 -12.99 -10.90 -20.06
C PRO A 217 -14.40 -10.83 -20.65
N THR A 218 -15.21 -9.89 -20.15
CA THR A 218 -16.58 -9.61 -20.57
C THR A 218 -16.78 -8.11 -20.70
N GLY A 219 -17.59 -7.69 -21.68
CA GLY A 219 -17.88 -6.28 -21.92
C GLY A 219 -17.03 -5.65 -23.03
N PRO A 220 -17.25 -4.34 -23.28
CA PRO A 220 -16.50 -3.62 -24.29
C PRO A 220 -15.04 -3.45 -23.87
N LYS A 221 -14.15 -3.48 -24.87
CA LYS A 221 -12.78 -3.01 -24.70
C LYS A 221 -12.79 -1.49 -24.64
N PHE A 222 -11.92 -0.92 -23.84
CA PHE A 222 -11.75 0.52 -23.77
C PHE A 222 -10.28 0.90 -23.78
N LEU A 223 -10.00 2.15 -24.16
CA LEU A 223 -8.66 2.67 -24.27
C LEU A 223 -8.42 3.71 -23.17
N LEU A 224 -7.36 3.53 -22.38
CA LEU A 224 -6.85 4.59 -21.50
C LEU A 224 -5.79 5.39 -22.25
N GLN A 225 -5.96 6.72 -22.29
CA GLN A 225 -4.94 7.61 -22.83
C GLN A 225 -4.12 8.24 -21.69
N LEU A 226 -2.80 8.07 -21.77
CA LEU A 226 -1.86 8.61 -20.79
C LEU A 226 -0.94 9.66 -21.42
N HIS A 227 -0.75 10.78 -20.74
CA HIS A 227 0.26 11.76 -21.11
C HIS A 227 1.65 11.23 -20.75
N THR A 228 2.49 10.98 -21.74
CA THR A 228 3.87 10.47 -21.53
C THR A 228 4.71 11.37 -20.63
N SER A 229 4.54 12.69 -20.74
CA SER A 229 5.23 13.68 -19.90
C SER A 229 4.73 13.73 -18.45
N ALA A 230 3.59 13.11 -18.15
CA ALA A 230 3.03 13.00 -16.81
C ALA A 230 3.28 11.62 -16.17
N LEU A 231 3.87 10.66 -16.90
CA LEU A 231 4.29 9.39 -16.31
C LEU A 231 5.36 9.65 -15.23
N GLY A 232 5.28 8.93 -14.12
CA GLY A 232 6.04 9.25 -12.92
C GLY A 232 5.34 10.22 -11.97
N HIS A 233 4.25 10.87 -12.39
CA HIS A 233 3.54 11.91 -11.63
C HIS A 233 2.03 11.62 -11.53
N PRO A 234 1.29 12.29 -10.62
CA PRO A 234 -0.17 12.24 -10.58
C PRO A 234 -0.82 12.72 -11.89
N HIS A 235 -2.06 12.30 -12.11
CA HIS A 235 -2.96 12.74 -13.18
C HIS A 235 -2.46 12.46 -14.61
N ALA A 236 -1.78 11.33 -14.83
CA ALA A 236 -1.32 10.99 -16.18
C ALA A 236 -2.45 10.52 -17.11
N ILE A 237 -3.54 9.96 -16.57
CA ILE A 237 -4.70 9.48 -17.36
C ILE A 237 -5.66 10.65 -17.62
N PHE A 238 -5.85 11.04 -18.87
CA PHE A 238 -6.65 12.23 -19.22
C PHE A 238 -7.95 11.94 -19.97
N GLY A 239 -8.16 10.71 -20.46
CA GLY A 239 -9.43 10.34 -21.06
C GLY A 239 -9.50 8.86 -21.42
N PRO A 240 -10.61 8.18 -21.12
CA PRO A 240 -11.01 7.04 -21.89
C PRO A 240 -11.45 7.51 -23.28
N VAL A 241 -11.01 6.83 -24.32
CA VAL A 241 -11.61 7.02 -25.65
C VAL A 241 -12.32 5.72 -26.00
N ASP A 242 -13.58 5.84 -26.39
CA ASP A 242 -14.35 4.70 -26.87
C ASP A 242 -13.54 4.04 -28.00
N ALA A 243 -13.17 2.78 -27.77
CA ALA A 243 -12.29 2.05 -28.68
C ALA A 243 -12.92 1.86 -30.07
N SER A 244 -14.24 2.04 -30.20
CA SER A 244 -14.94 2.02 -31.49
C SER A 244 -14.54 3.14 -32.45
N SER A 245 -13.78 4.14 -31.98
CA SER A 245 -13.32 5.28 -32.78
C SER A 245 -11.91 5.12 -33.37
N TYR A 246 -11.23 3.99 -33.14
CA TYR A 246 -9.90 3.65 -33.67
C TYR A 246 -9.93 2.32 -34.44
#